data_AF-A0A2D9PIW7-F1
#
_entry.id   AF-A0A2D9PIW7-F1
#
_cell.length_a   1.000
_cell.length_b   1.000
_cell.length_c   1.000
_cell.angle_alpha   90.00
_cell.angle_beta   90.00
_cell.angle_gamma   90.00
#
_symmetry.space_group_name_H-M   'P 1'
#
loop_
_entity.id
_entity.type
_entity.pdbx_description
1 polymer ?
#
loop_
_entity_poly.entity_id
_entity_poly.type
_entity_poly.pdbx_seq_one_letter_code
_entity_poly.pdbx_strand_id
1 'polypeptide(L)'
;MKVKRNDPCHCGSEKKFKDCHGKAGQSEPWKKMLIYGAIILVLIWFIMDLLSTDKSALNSTPPGKVWSEEHGHYHDINPSTSVPQQQLNIPRPEGPAPEGKVWSSEHGHWHDVNQ
;
A
#
# COMPACT_ATOMS: atom_id res chain seq x y z
N MET A 1 -26.10 -18.52 58.08
CA MET A 1 -26.47 -18.42 56.64
C MET A 1 -25.30 -17.84 55.86
N LYS A 2 -24.88 -18.46 54.76
CA LYS A 2 -23.86 -17.88 53.85
C LYS A 2 -24.60 -17.00 52.83
N VAL A 3 -24.50 -15.67 52.99
CA VAL A 3 -25.06 -14.70 52.04
C VAL A 3 -24.32 -14.82 50.71
N LYS A 4 -25.03 -15.00 49.58
CA LYS A 4 -24.39 -15.09 48.25
C LYS A 4 -23.95 -13.71 47.80
N ARG A 5 -22.90 -13.63 46.97
CA ARG A 5 -22.34 -12.34 46.49
C ARG A 5 -23.35 -11.42 45.81
N ASN A 6 -24.35 -11.96 45.13
CA ASN A 6 -25.38 -11.17 44.43
C ASN A 6 -26.67 -10.97 45.26
N ASP A 7 -26.79 -11.55 46.47
CA ASP A 7 -27.99 -11.41 47.31
C ASP A 7 -28.05 -10.02 47.97
N PRO A 8 -29.23 -9.55 48.39
CA PRO A 8 -29.37 -8.33 49.18
C PRO A 8 -28.48 -8.35 50.43
N CYS A 9 -27.82 -7.24 50.70
CA CYS A 9 -26.94 -7.14 51.85
C CYS A 9 -27.75 -7.10 53.16
N HIS A 10 -27.26 -7.82 54.18
CA HIS A 10 -27.92 -7.96 55.48
C HIS A 10 -27.91 -6.68 56.35
N CYS A 11 -27.32 -5.58 55.86
CA CYS A 11 -27.31 -4.28 56.54
C CYS A 11 -28.52 -3.39 56.18
N GLY A 12 -29.47 -3.89 55.38
CA GLY A 12 -30.67 -3.15 54.98
C GLY A 12 -30.44 -2.11 53.87
N SER A 13 -29.27 -2.10 53.22
CA SER A 13 -28.95 -1.09 52.19
C SER A 13 -29.51 -1.40 50.79
N GLU A 14 -30.30 -2.46 50.62
CA GLU A 14 -30.85 -3.01 49.36
C GLU A 14 -29.83 -3.36 48.23
N LYS A 15 -28.56 -2.98 48.39
CA LYS A 15 -27.46 -3.28 47.50
C LYS A 15 -27.07 -4.76 47.59
N LYS A 16 -26.49 -5.29 46.50
CA LYS A 16 -25.91 -6.64 46.48
C LYS A 16 -24.80 -6.75 47.50
N PHE A 17 -24.65 -7.91 48.13
CA PHE A 17 -23.62 -8.17 49.13
C PHE A 17 -22.22 -7.77 48.62
N LYS A 18 -21.86 -8.13 47.39
CA LYS A 18 -20.57 -7.76 46.75
C LYS A 18 -20.30 -6.26 46.61
N ASP A 19 -21.35 -5.44 46.57
CA ASP A 19 -21.28 -3.98 46.38
C ASP A 19 -21.41 -3.23 47.72
N CYS A 20 -21.64 -3.96 48.81
CA CYS A 20 -21.69 -3.47 50.18
C CYS A 20 -20.56 -4.14 51.01
N HIS A 21 -20.90 -5.05 51.93
CA HIS A 21 -19.93 -5.71 52.83
C HIS A 21 -19.05 -6.79 52.18
N GLY A 22 -19.31 -7.15 50.92
CA GLY A 22 -18.56 -8.14 50.14
C GLY A 22 -17.56 -7.53 49.15
N LYS A 23 -17.29 -6.22 49.27
CA LYS A 23 -16.39 -5.50 48.37
C LYS A 23 -14.92 -5.78 48.73
N ALA A 24 -14.42 -6.94 48.32
CA ALA A 24 -13.00 -7.26 48.40
C ALA A 24 -12.22 -6.53 47.30
N GLY A 25 -11.31 -5.63 47.69
CA GLY A 25 -10.35 -4.97 46.81
C GLY A 25 -10.99 -4.02 45.80
N GLN A 26 -10.86 -2.72 46.04
CA GLN A 26 -11.22 -1.69 45.06
C GLN A 26 -10.45 -1.99 43.76
N SER A 27 -11.16 -2.26 42.68
CA SER A 27 -10.51 -2.49 41.38
C SER A 27 -9.70 -1.24 41.04
N GLU A 28 -8.38 -1.37 40.97
CA GLU A 28 -7.52 -0.21 40.76
C GLU A 28 -7.73 0.36 39.35
N PRO A 29 -8.35 1.54 39.22
CA PRO A 29 -8.70 2.10 37.91
C PRO A 29 -7.46 2.30 37.02
N TRP A 30 -6.30 2.54 37.63
CA TRP A 30 -5.03 2.72 36.93
C TRP A 30 -4.55 1.43 36.22
N LYS A 31 -4.75 0.25 36.84
CA LYS A 31 -4.41 -1.03 36.21
C LYS A 31 -5.25 -1.29 34.97
N LYS A 32 -6.52 -0.90 35.00
CA LYS A 32 -7.40 -0.99 33.82
C LYS A 32 -6.95 -0.03 32.72
N MET A 33 -6.57 1.21 33.06
CA MET A 33 -6.04 2.16 32.08
C MET A 33 -4.76 1.67 31.41
N LEU A 34 -3.84 1.04 32.15
CA LEU A 34 -2.66 0.41 31.56
C LEU A 34 -3.01 -0.71 30.59
N ILE A 35 -3.94 -1.59 30.96
CA ILE A 35 -4.37 -2.71 30.11
C ILE A 35 -5.03 -2.18 28.84
N TYR A 36 -5.95 -1.22 28.95
CA TYR A 36 -6.59 -0.62 27.78
C TYR A 36 -5.60 0.14 26.91
N GLY A 37 -4.65 0.87 27.51
CA GLY A 37 -3.57 1.53 26.78
C GLY A 37 -2.73 0.55 25.98
N ALA A 38 -2.33 -0.58 26.58
CA ALA A 38 -1.56 -1.61 25.89
C ALA A 38 -2.34 -2.24 24.72
N ILE A 39 -3.62 -2.55 24.92
CA ILE A 39 -4.49 -3.10 23.85
C ILE A 39 -4.63 -2.10 22.70
N ILE A 40 -4.88 -0.82 23.00
CA ILE A 40 -5.01 0.23 21.99
C ILE A 40 -3.71 0.40 21.20
N LEU A 41 -2.55 0.37 21.86
CA LEU A 41 -1.26 0.46 21.17
C LEU A 41 -1.03 -0.70 20.19
N VAL A 42 -1.37 -1.93 20.58
CA VAL A 42 -1.28 -3.11 19.69
C VAL A 42 -2.24 -2.98 18.52
N LEU A 43 -3.47 -2.51 18.74
CA LEU A 43 -4.45 -2.30 17.67
C LEU A 43 -4.00 -1.21 16.70
N ILE A 44 -3.47 -0.09 17.20
CA ILE A 44 -2.95 1.00 16.35
C ILE A 44 -1.77 0.49 15.51
N TRP A 45 -0.82 -0.24 16.13
CA TRP A 45 0.31 -0.83 15.41
C TRP A 45 -0.17 -1.78 14.30
N PHE A 46 -1.11 -2.68 14.60
CA PHE A 46 -1.67 -3.63 13.64
C PHE A 46 -2.42 -2.93 12.48
N ILE A 47 -3.20 -1.89 12.78
CA ILE A 47 -3.89 -1.10 11.75
C ILE A 47 -2.87 -0.37 10.87
N MET A 48 -1.81 0.19 11.46
CA MET A 48 -0.74 0.85 10.70
C MET A 48 0.06 -0.14 9.84
N ASP A 49 0.25 -1.38 10.29
CA ASP A 49 0.89 -2.46 9.53
C ASP A 49 0.04 -2.87 8.31
N LEU A 50 -1.27 -3.09 8.51
CA LEU A 50 -2.21 -3.34 7.41
C LEU A 50 -2.24 -2.18 6.41
N LEU A 51 -2.35 -0.93 6.88
CA LEU A 51 -2.35 0.25 6.01
C LEU A 51 -0.99 0.48 5.31
N SER A 52 0.12 0.03 5.89
CA SER A 52 1.45 0.14 5.26
C SER A 52 1.61 -0.85 4.11
N THR A 53 0.97 -2.01 4.19
CA THR A 53 0.92 -3.00 3.11
C THR A 53 0.20 -2.44 1.87
N ASP A 54 -0.90 -1.70 2.06
CA ASP A 54 -1.65 -1.08 0.95
C ASP A 54 -0.94 0.16 0.35
N LYS A 55 -0.16 0.90 1.17
CA LYS A 55 0.57 2.09 0.71
C LYS A 55 1.75 1.77 -0.22
N SER A 56 2.30 0.55 -0.17
CA SER A 56 3.28 0.08 -1.16
C SER A 56 2.66 -0.11 -2.55
N ALA A 57 1.36 -0.42 -2.63
CA ALA A 57 0.64 -0.53 -3.90
C ALA A 57 0.21 0.84 -4.46
N LEU A 58 -0.13 1.80 -3.61
CA LEU A 58 -0.62 3.12 -4.03
C LEU A 58 0.48 4.13 -4.45
N ASN A 59 1.74 3.92 -4.06
CA ASN A 59 2.85 4.82 -4.39
C ASN A 59 3.81 4.32 -5.47
N SER A 60 3.56 3.14 -6.07
CA SER A 60 4.47 2.56 -7.06
C SER A 60 4.19 2.98 -8.51
N THR A 61 3.33 3.97 -8.75
CA THR A 61 3.13 4.44 -10.12
C THR A 61 2.80 5.93 -10.19
N PRO A 62 3.71 6.78 -10.68
CA PRO A 62 3.31 8.02 -11.32
C PRO A 62 2.30 7.66 -12.42
N PRO A 63 1.11 8.29 -12.49
CA PRO A 63 0.12 7.97 -13.49
C PRO A 63 0.73 8.10 -14.89
N GLY A 64 0.77 6.99 -15.62
CA GLY A 64 1.33 6.92 -16.96
C GLY A 64 2.70 6.27 -17.10
N LYS A 65 3.27 5.61 -16.06
CA LYS A 65 4.50 4.81 -16.21
C LYS A 65 4.33 3.34 -15.81
N VAL A 66 5.03 2.40 -16.44
CA VAL A 66 5.05 0.97 -16.12
C VAL A 66 6.49 0.50 -15.89
N TRP A 67 6.73 -0.30 -14.85
CA TRP A 67 8.06 -0.86 -14.55
C TRP A 67 8.38 -2.02 -15.49
N SER A 68 9.58 -2.03 -16.07
CA SER A 68 10.10 -3.19 -16.81
C SER A 68 11.11 -3.95 -15.96
N GLU A 69 10.71 -5.14 -15.52
CA GLU A 69 11.52 -6.02 -14.66
C GLU A 69 12.83 -6.47 -15.32
N GLU A 70 12.89 -6.51 -16.65
CA GLU A 70 14.11 -6.94 -17.37
C GLU A 70 15.19 -5.85 -17.40
N HIS A 71 14.78 -4.57 -17.32
CA HIS A 71 15.69 -3.43 -17.53
C HIS A 71 15.78 -2.47 -16.34
N GLY A 72 15.10 -2.75 -15.23
CA GLY A 72 15.26 -1.98 -14.00
C GLY A 72 14.88 -0.49 -14.11
N HIS A 73 13.99 -0.12 -15.04
CA HIS A 73 13.49 1.24 -15.19
C HIS A 73 12.00 1.30 -15.59
N TYR A 74 11.38 2.47 -15.44
CA TYR A 74 9.98 2.74 -15.79
C TYR A 74 9.85 3.28 -17.23
N HIS A 75 8.89 2.76 -18.00
CA HIS A 75 8.48 3.28 -19.31
C HIS A 75 7.20 4.10 -19.22
N ASP A 76 7.08 5.19 -19.97
CA ASP A 76 5.81 5.92 -20.09
C ASP A 76 4.82 5.19 -21.03
N ILE A 77 3.57 5.00 -20.60
CA ILE A 77 2.46 4.40 -21.37
C ILE A 77 1.48 5.44 -21.92
N ASN A 78 1.77 6.74 -21.82
CA ASN A 78 0.98 7.74 -22.53
C ASN A 78 1.23 7.59 -24.05
N PRO A 79 0.23 7.25 -24.89
CA PRO A 79 0.45 7.13 -26.33
C PRO A 79 0.81 8.47 -27.01
N SER A 80 0.87 9.58 -26.26
CA SER A 80 1.20 10.90 -26.80
C SER A 80 2.66 11.34 -26.61
N THR A 81 3.59 10.45 -26.26
CA THR A 81 5.02 10.78 -26.36
C THR A 81 5.90 9.55 -26.62
N SER A 82 5.56 8.76 -27.63
CA SER A 82 6.60 8.08 -28.38
C SER A 82 7.36 9.15 -29.16
N VAL A 83 8.63 9.35 -28.79
CA VAL A 83 9.69 10.12 -29.47
C VAL A 83 9.42 11.62 -29.68
N PRO A 84 10.34 12.55 -29.34
CA PRO A 84 10.64 13.53 -30.37
C PRO A 84 11.13 12.68 -31.53
N GLN A 85 10.29 12.48 -32.55
CA GLN A 85 10.83 12.26 -33.89
C GLN A 85 11.64 13.53 -34.14
N GLN A 86 12.86 13.57 -33.62
CA GLN A 86 13.96 14.15 -34.35
C GLN A 86 13.88 13.36 -35.65
N GLN A 87 13.16 13.93 -36.61
CA GLN A 87 13.31 13.65 -38.01
C GLN A 87 14.76 14.05 -38.30
N LEU A 88 15.65 13.19 -37.85
CA LEU A 88 17.07 13.22 -38.08
C LEU A 88 17.08 12.93 -39.56
N ASN A 89 17.15 14.01 -40.34
CA ASN A 89 17.06 13.97 -41.78
C ASN A 89 18.39 13.37 -42.28
N ILE A 90 18.57 12.07 -42.00
CA ILE A 90 19.81 11.34 -42.21
C ILE A 90 19.91 11.14 -43.72
N PRO A 91 20.89 11.78 -44.38
CA PRO A 91 21.05 11.62 -45.81
C PRO A 91 21.38 10.17 -46.14
N ARG A 92 20.81 9.68 -47.24
CA ARG A 92 21.12 8.34 -47.74
C ARG A 92 22.60 8.25 -48.10
N PRO A 93 23.31 7.18 -47.73
CA PRO A 93 24.68 6.92 -48.19
C PRO A 93 24.77 6.97 -49.72
N GLU A 94 25.88 7.49 -50.24
CA GLU A 94 26.17 7.50 -51.68
C GLU A 94 26.43 6.07 -52.18
N GLY A 95 25.69 5.66 -53.21
CA GLY A 95 25.82 4.34 -53.83
C GLY A 95 24.48 3.77 -54.30
N PRO A 96 24.51 2.69 -55.11
CA PRO A 96 23.30 1.96 -55.46
C PRO A 96 22.67 1.32 -54.21
N ALA A 97 21.34 1.24 -54.20
CA ALA A 97 20.62 0.55 -53.14
C ALA A 97 20.97 -0.95 -53.12
N PRO A 98 21.15 -1.57 -51.95
CA PRO A 98 21.25 -3.02 -51.86
C PRO A 98 20.01 -3.69 -52.47
N GLU A 99 20.20 -4.82 -53.14
CA GLU A 99 19.11 -5.56 -53.78
C GLU A 99 18.02 -5.92 -52.76
N GLY A 100 16.77 -5.59 -53.09
CA GLY A 100 15.61 -5.87 -52.24
C GLY A 100 15.46 -4.97 -51.03
N LYS A 101 16.22 -3.87 -50.92
CA LYS A 101 16.13 -2.93 -49.79
C LYS A 101 15.77 -1.50 -50.19
N VAL A 102 15.03 -0.80 -49.34
CA VAL A 102 14.64 0.62 -49.48
C VAL A 102 15.16 1.46 -48.33
N TRP A 103 15.60 2.69 -48.60
CA TRP A 103 16.15 3.59 -47.58
C TRP A 103 15.02 4.21 -46.75
N SER A 104 15.11 4.06 -45.43
CA SER A 104 14.21 4.71 -44.48
C SER A 104 14.86 6.00 -44.00
N SER A 105 14.50 7.14 -44.61
CA SER A 105 15.00 8.47 -44.22
C SER A 105 14.62 8.86 -42.79
N GLU A 106 13.57 8.23 -42.24
CA GLU A 106 13.16 8.39 -40.86
C GLU A 106 14.08 7.67 -39.88
N HIS A 107 14.59 6.50 -40.26
CA HIS A 107 15.33 5.63 -39.34
C HIS A 107 16.83 5.48 -39.67
N GLY A 108 17.31 6.12 -40.75
CA GLY A 108 18.72 6.09 -41.12
C GLY A 108 19.26 4.71 -41.52
N HIS A 109 18.40 3.77 -41.93
CA HIS A 109 18.81 2.43 -42.34
C HIS A 109 17.94 1.87 -43.49
N TRP A 110 18.39 0.76 -44.07
CA TRP A 110 17.71 0.05 -45.15
C TRP A 110 16.64 -0.93 -44.61
N HIS A 111 15.42 -0.89 -45.14
CA HIS A 111 14.36 -1.86 -44.87
C HIS A 111 14.25 -2.86 -46.03
N ASP A 112 13.89 -4.10 -45.76
CA ASP A 112 13.57 -5.06 -46.83
C ASP A 112 12.20 -4.76 -47.47
N VAL A 113 12.10 -4.91 -48.79
CA VAL A 113 10.90 -4.56 -49.58
C VAL A 113 9.73 -5.53 -49.35
N ASN A 114 9.95 -6.69 -48.73
CA ASN A 114 8.99 -7.80 -48.66
C ASN A 114 8.55 -8.19 -47.23
N GLN A 115 8.30 -7.23 -46.33
CA GLN A 115 7.62 -7.51 -45.05
C GLN A 115 6.15 -7.07 -45.08
#